data_AF-A0A1F6CC09-F1
#
_entry.id   AF-A0A1F6CC09-F1
#
_cell.length_a   1.000
_cell.length_b   1.000
_cell.length_c   1.000
_cell.angle_alpha   90.00
_cell.angle_beta   90.00
_cell.angle_gamma   90.00
#
_symmetry.space_group_name_H-M   'P 1'
#
loop_
_entity.id
_entity.type
_entity.pdbx_description
1 polymer ?
#
loop_
_entity_poly.entity_id
_entity_poly.type
_entity_poly.pdbx_seq_one_letter_code
_entity_poly.pdbx_strand_id
1 'polypeptide(L)'
;MLLLLTLLQDADRRVLFLTHSAGYEHSVVKRDGDSLSHAERLLTEEAPFAVVATKDCSLINADDLAKYDAVVFYTTGELPIDSAALLEFVRAGGGFVGIHPATDTLYKQSDYGDLVGGYFNGHPWHEKVGVVVEDPTHPAAAHLGAGFEIVDEIYQFRDLRAGSHVILRLDPDRTDMTQGAIEGDAFPLAWTRRVGLGRVFYTALGHREDVWSNPAFMTHLVEGIRWTFGQDDEGFDVIFDGVHTAGWKQAGPGGFAVEDGVARPHGGMGLWYYEHEYENFILKLEFRQEAIGSNSGVYVRFPDPEGDPWNPVKQGYEIQIAGDKPAKNSTGAIYDFKAADEVPLKPAGEWNEYEIIAIGQDYGVRLNGRLINTYTGNRSLRGRIGLQNHDDESIVEYRNVRVKPLSVDAAAYLVLFEGDAKGWRMAGPGEFHLKDGVLTADGGMGLFWHERAFKDFTLLLDWRVEKPENNSGVFVRFPDPGDDPWVAVKEGYEIQICDTADAKHRTGSIYDFKDASDVPTHKPGEWNHYEITVIGQRYTVRVNGKVVNEFEGDRGAEGRVGLQNHDPGSPVSFRNVRVVEYK
;
A
#
# COMPACT_ATOMS: atom_id res chain seq x y z
N MET A 1 9.39 -13.46 11.23
CA MET A 1 9.72 -12.15 11.83
C MET A 1 8.74 -11.06 11.40
N LEU A 2 8.29 -11.01 10.13
CA LEU A 2 7.25 -10.08 9.64
C LEU A 2 5.96 -10.14 10.46
N LEU A 3 5.46 -11.35 10.75
CA LEU A 3 4.30 -11.57 11.63
C LEU A 3 4.51 -10.94 13.03
N LEU A 4 5.73 -11.04 13.59
CA LEU A 4 6.03 -10.53 14.93
C LEU A 4 6.09 -8.98 14.95
N LEU A 5 6.57 -8.34 13.88
CA LEU A 5 6.63 -6.88 13.76
C LEU A 5 5.24 -6.28 13.50
N THR A 6 4.41 -6.90 12.65
CA THR A 6 3.03 -6.45 12.45
C THR A 6 2.20 -6.65 13.73
N LEU A 7 2.41 -7.76 14.46
CA LEU A 7 1.81 -7.99 15.79
C LEU A 7 2.26 -6.94 16.82
N LEU A 8 3.50 -6.44 16.75
CA LEU A 8 4.00 -5.38 17.64
C LEU A 8 3.44 -3.99 17.28
N GLN A 9 3.24 -3.68 16.01
CA GLN A 9 2.58 -2.42 15.57
C GLN A 9 1.07 -2.41 15.87
N ASP A 10 0.41 -3.57 15.82
CA ASP A 10 -1.01 -3.67 16.12
C ASP A 10 -1.32 -3.66 17.61
N ALA A 11 -0.38 -4.07 18.47
CA ALA A 11 -0.56 -4.03 19.93
C ALA A 11 -0.83 -2.62 20.47
N ASP A 12 -0.35 -1.58 19.78
CA ASP A 12 -0.59 -0.18 20.12
C ASP A 12 -1.94 0.35 19.59
N ARG A 13 -2.59 -0.37 18.68
CA ARG A 13 -3.90 0.01 18.12
C ARG A 13 -5.02 -0.27 19.10
N ARG A 14 -6.01 0.62 19.12
CA ARG A 14 -7.15 0.57 20.05
C ARG A 14 -8.46 0.57 19.28
N VAL A 15 -9.31 -0.41 19.58
CA VAL A 15 -10.61 -0.59 18.95
C VAL A 15 -11.72 -0.44 19.99
N LEU A 16 -12.72 0.40 19.70
CA LEU A 16 -13.94 0.49 20.49
C LEU A 16 -14.97 -0.49 19.94
N PHE A 17 -15.30 -1.55 20.68
CA PHE A 17 -16.31 -2.51 20.26
C PHE A 17 -17.65 -2.23 20.96
N LEU A 18 -18.56 -1.54 20.26
CA LEU A 18 -19.88 -1.21 20.75
C LEU A 18 -20.89 -2.32 20.41
N THR A 19 -21.50 -2.89 21.44
CA THR A 19 -22.43 -4.03 21.33
C THR A 19 -23.85 -3.72 21.79
N HIS A 20 -24.19 -2.42 21.88
CA HIS A 20 -25.50 -1.98 22.37
C HIS A 20 -26.64 -2.35 21.41
N SER A 21 -27.72 -2.92 21.95
CA SER A 21 -28.93 -3.28 21.21
C SER A 21 -30.10 -2.43 21.69
N ALA A 22 -30.49 -1.43 20.90
CA ALA A 22 -31.74 -0.69 21.08
C ALA A 22 -32.94 -1.42 20.42
N GLY A 23 -32.64 -2.38 19.53
CA GLY A 23 -33.59 -3.32 18.92
C GLY A 23 -33.47 -4.73 19.52
N TYR A 24 -33.33 -5.74 18.65
CA TYR A 24 -33.14 -7.12 19.07
C TYR A 24 -31.73 -7.33 19.65
N GLU A 25 -31.62 -8.03 20.78
CA GLU A 25 -30.33 -8.39 21.38
C GLU A 25 -29.99 -9.85 21.08
N HIS A 26 -28.95 -10.07 20.25
CA HIS A 26 -28.44 -11.39 19.92
C HIS A 26 -27.70 -12.02 21.10
N SER A 27 -27.74 -13.36 21.20
CA SER A 27 -27.15 -14.08 22.34
C SER A 27 -25.65 -13.85 22.47
N VAL A 28 -24.93 -13.73 21.35
CA VAL A 28 -23.47 -13.55 21.32
C VAL A 28 -22.99 -12.25 21.97
N VAL A 29 -23.83 -11.21 22.01
CA VAL A 29 -23.52 -9.93 22.65
C VAL A 29 -24.24 -9.71 23.97
N LYS A 30 -25.04 -10.68 24.43
CA LYS A 30 -25.73 -10.58 25.72
C LYS A 30 -24.74 -10.74 26.86
N ARG A 31 -24.71 -9.78 27.79
CA ARG A 31 -23.87 -9.82 29.01
C ARG A 31 -24.61 -10.46 30.18
N ASP A 32 -23.85 -11.08 31.07
CA ASP A 32 -24.32 -11.50 32.40
C ASP A 32 -23.67 -10.59 33.46
N GLY A 33 -24.45 -9.61 33.94
CA GLY A 33 -23.94 -8.52 34.77
C GLY A 33 -22.88 -7.69 34.04
N ASP A 34 -21.74 -7.48 34.70
CA ASP A 34 -20.62 -6.68 34.17
C ASP A 34 -19.64 -7.51 33.32
N SER A 35 -19.88 -8.82 33.17
CA SER A 35 -18.99 -9.70 32.40
C SER A 35 -19.11 -9.43 30.90
N LEU A 36 -17.99 -9.54 30.18
CA LEU A 36 -18.00 -9.52 28.72
C LEU A 36 -18.89 -10.66 28.18
N SER A 37 -19.67 -10.35 27.15
CA SER A 37 -20.43 -11.33 26.38
C SER A 37 -19.51 -12.27 25.59
N HIS A 38 -20.09 -13.29 24.96
CA HIS A 38 -19.34 -14.29 24.20
C HIS A 38 -18.47 -13.67 23.10
N ALA A 39 -19.06 -12.80 22.27
CA ALA A 39 -18.39 -12.09 21.18
C ALA A 39 -17.31 -11.13 21.70
N GLU A 40 -17.65 -10.33 22.73
CA GLU A 40 -16.73 -9.34 23.30
C GLU A 40 -15.49 -10.00 23.89
N ARG A 41 -15.66 -11.10 24.61
CA ARG A 41 -14.55 -11.85 25.18
C ARG A 41 -13.65 -12.43 24.09
N LEU A 42 -14.22 -13.15 23.11
CA LEU A 42 -13.43 -13.79 22.06
C LEU A 42 -12.66 -12.78 21.21
N LEU A 43 -13.29 -11.67 20.81
CA LEU A 43 -12.55 -10.64 20.06
C LEU A 43 -11.45 -10.00 20.89
N THR A 44 -11.67 -9.78 22.18
CA THR A 44 -10.64 -9.23 23.09
C THR A 44 -9.48 -10.19 23.31
N GLU A 45 -9.74 -11.51 23.33
CA GLU A 45 -8.73 -12.54 23.54
C GLU A 45 -7.90 -12.85 22.28
N GLU A 46 -8.54 -12.85 21.11
CA GLU A 46 -7.92 -13.29 19.85
C GLU A 46 -7.31 -12.14 19.03
N ALA A 47 -7.75 -10.90 19.24
CA ALA A 47 -7.25 -9.77 18.47
C ALA A 47 -5.79 -9.43 18.85
N PRO A 48 -4.93 -9.10 17.86
CA PRO A 48 -3.58 -8.63 18.11
C PRO A 48 -3.50 -7.14 18.50
N PHE A 49 -4.66 -6.50 18.76
CA PHE A 49 -4.81 -5.09 19.12
C PHE A 49 -5.71 -4.95 20.34
N ALA A 50 -5.65 -3.81 21.03
CA ALA A 50 -6.43 -3.59 22.25
C ALA A 50 -7.91 -3.36 21.93
N VAL A 51 -8.79 -4.24 22.44
CA VAL A 51 -10.25 -4.11 22.28
C VAL A 51 -10.88 -3.58 23.56
N VAL A 52 -11.65 -2.50 23.45
CA VAL A 52 -12.47 -1.94 24.53
C VAL A 52 -13.93 -2.25 24.21
N ALA A 53 -14.42 -3.35 24.75
CA ALA A 53 -15.81 -3.77 24.58
C ALA A 53 -16.77 -3.01 25.51
N THR A 54 -17.80 -2.40 24.95
CA THR A 54 -18.73 -1.54 25.69
C THR A 54 -20.18 -1.70 25.22
N LYS A 55 -21.12 -1.45 26.14
CA LYS A 55 -22.55 -1.21 25.87
C LYS A 55 -22.92 0.27 26.02
N ASP A 56 -21.96 1.12 26.38
CA ASP A 56 -22.15 2.55 26.66
C ASP A 56 -22.03 3.38 25.37
N CYS A 57 -23.19 3.80 24.86
CA CYS A 57 -23.31 4.65 23.67
C CYS A 57 -22.71 6.05 23.86
N SER A 58 -22.52 6.53 25.10
CA SER A 58 -22.00 7.89 25.33
C SER A 58 -20.55 8.08 24.86
N LEU A 59 -19.79 6.99 24.68
CA LEU A 59 -18.43 7.00 24.15
C LEU A 59 -18.36 7.31 22.64
N ILE A 60 -19.50 7.33 21.95
CA ILE A 60 -19.55 7.79 20.55
C ILE A 60 -19.71 9.31 20.56
N ASN A 61 -18.58 10.00 20.73
CA ASN A 61 -18.43 11.44 20.64
C ASN A 61 -16.98 11.77 20.21
N ALA A 62 -16.70 12.99 19.76
CA ALA A 62 -15.39 13.35 19.20
C ALA A 62 -14.20 13.12 20.15
N ASP A 63 -14.34 13.46 21.43
CA ASP A 63 -13.25 13.39 22.42
C ASP A 63 -12.88 11.95 22.77
N ASP A 64 -13.88 11.08 22.87
CA ASP A 64 -13.66 9.66 23.15
C ASP A 64 -13.18 8.91 21.91
N LEU A 65 -13.75 9.18 20.73
CA LEU A 65 -13.36 8.54 19.48
C LEU A 65 -11.90 8.82 19.10
N ALA A 66 -11.36 10.00 19.45
CA ALA A 66 -9.95 10.33 19.23
C ALA A 66 -8.95 9.40 19.94
N LYS A 67 -9.41 8.52 20.84
CA LYS A 67 -8.59 7.54 21.58
C LYS A 67 -8.50 6.18 20.87
N TYR A 68 -9.18 6.02 19.74
CA TYR A 68 -9.34 4.75 19.05
C TYR A 68 -8.94 4.88 17.58
N ASP A 69 -8.41 3.80 17.03
CA ASP A 69 -8.08 3.67 15.61
C ASP A 69 -9.28 3.16 14.80
N ALA A 70 -10.18 2.40 15.43
CA ALA A 70 -11.40 1.94 14.81
C ALA A 70 -12.57 1.76 15.78
N VAL A 71 -13.78 1.81 15.24
CA VAL A 71 -15.05 1.53 15.92
C VAL A 71 -15.69 0.31 15.29
N VAL A 72 -16.03 -0.69 16.09
CA VAL A 72 -16.71 -1.92 15.68
C VAL A 72 -18.12 -1.90 16.24
N PHE A 73 -19.12 -2.06 15.37
CA PHE A 73 -20.53 -2.15 15.73
C PHE A 73 -21.03 -3.59 15.59
N TYR A 74 -21.56 -4.11 16.69
CA TYR A 74 -22.53 -5.20 16.70
C TYR A 74 -23.78 -4.66 17.40
N THR A 75 -24.52 -3.83 16.69
CA THR A 75 -25.60 -3.02 17.25
C THR A 75 -26.92 -3.26 16.50
N THR A 76 -28.04 -2.91 17.13
CA THR A 76 -29.38 -2.92 16.50
C THR A 76 -30.19 -1.69 16.93
N GLY A 77 -31.06 -1.23 16.04
CA GLY A 77 -32.05 -0.19 16.32
C GLY A 77 -31.50 1.25 16.30
N GLU A 78 -32.29 2.18 16.83
CA GLU A 78 -31.96 3.60 16.89
C GLU A 78 -31.16 3.90 18.15
N LEU A 79 -29.85 4.04 18.01
CA LEU A 79 -28.93 4.23 19.13
C LEU A 79 -28.92 5.69 19.63
N PRO A 80 -28.79 5.93 20.93
CA PRO A 80 -28.63 7.27 21.49
C PRO A 80 -27.15 7.72 21.41
N ILE A 81 -26.61 7.85 20.20
CA ILE A 81 -25.22 8.25 19.92
C ILE A 81 -25.14 9.59 19.19
N ASP A 82 -23.95 10.21 19.19
CA ASP A 82 -23.61 11.26 18.23
C ASP A 82 -23.14 10.64 16.91
N SER A 83 -24.09 10.33 16.01
CA SER A 83 -23.77 9.72 14.71
C SER A 83 -22.96 10.65 13.80
N ALA A 84 -23.05 11.97 13.99
CA ALA A 84 -22.25 12.93 13.23
C ALA A 84 -20.78 12.84 13.63
N ALA A 85 -20.48 12.73 14.93
CA ALA A 85 -19.12 12.50 15.41
C ALA A 85 -18.52 11.18 14.88
N LEU A 86 -19.32 10.11 14.82
CA LEU A 86 -18.89 8.84 14.20
C LEU A 86 -18.52 9.02 12.73
N LEU A 87 -19.38 9.69 11.95
CA LEU A 87 -19.14 9.94 10.52
C LEU A 87 -17.88 10.77 10.31
N GLU A 88 -17.67 11.80 11.12
CA GLU A 88 -16.48 12.64 11.03
C GLU A 88 -15.21 11.89 11.42
N PHE A 89 -15.26 11.07 12.48
CA PHE A 89 -14.17 10.19 12.85
C PHE A 89 -13.73 9.29 11.69
N VAL A 90 -14.69 8.67 10.99
CA VAL A 90 -14.39 7.83 9.83
C VAL A 90 -13.84 8.67 8.68
N ARG A 91 -14.48 9.80 8.34
CA ARG A 91 -13.99 10.69 7.27
C ARG A 91 -12.56 11.17 7.50
N ALA A 92 -12.17 11.38 8.75
CA ALA A 92 -10.83 11.79 9.15
C ALA A 92 -9.79 10.65 9.15
N GLY A 93 -10.17 9.39 8.88
CA GLY A 93 -9.25 8.26 8.78
C GLY A 93 -9.48 7.15 9.79
N GLY A 94 -10.41 7.32 10.72
CA GLY A 94 -10.82 6.26 11.65
C GLY A 94 -11.44 5.06 10.92
N GLY A 95 -11.15 3.85 11.40
CA GLY A 95 -11.76 2.64 10.88
C GLY A 95 -13.19 2.43 11.37
N PHE A 96 -14.07 1.89 10.52
CA PHE A 96 -15.39 1.44 10.96
C PHE A 96 -15.65 0.01 10.51
N VAL A 97 -16.18 -0.81 11.43
CA VAL A 97 -16.54 -2.19 11.15
C VAL A 97 -17.97 -2.45 11.58
N GLY A 98 -18.80 -2.95 10.65
CA GLY A 98 -20.12 -3.47 10.97
C GLY A 98 -20.12 -5.00 10.95
N ILE A 99 -20.68 -5.61 11.98
CA ILE A 99 -20.85 -7.07 12.06
C ILE A 99 -22.35 -7.35 12.11
N HIS A 100 -22.79 -8.35 11.34
CA HIS A 100 -24.13 -8.96 11.34
C HIS A 100 -25.27 -7.92 11.51
N PRO A 101 -25.78 -7.60 12.72
CA PRO A 101 -26.90 -6.67 12.82
C PRO A 101 -26.56 -5.20 12.60
N ALA A 102 -25.30 -4.83 12.36
CA ALA A 102 -24.93 -3.43 12.16
C ALA A 102 -25.70 -2.75 11.00
N THR A 103 -26.18 -3.49 10.01
CA THR A 103 -27.07 -2.94 8.94
C THR A 103 -28.53 -2.77 9.36
N ASP A 104 -28.90 -3.25 10.55
CA ASP A 104 -30.19 -3.06 11.23
C ASP A 104 -30.10 -1.95 12.31
N THR A 105 -29.26 -0.95 12.07
CA THR A 105 -28.97 0.16 13.00
C THR A 105 -29.24 1.52 12.34
N LEU A 106 -29.76 2.48 13.11
CA LEU A 106 -29.89 3.91 12.75
C LEU A 106 -30.59 4.20 11.40
N TYR A 107 -31.73 3.56 11.14
CA TYR A 107 -32.53 3.78 9.92
C TYR A 107 -32.96 5.23 9.72
N LYS A 108 -33.11 6.00 10.80
CA LYS A 108 -33.48 7.43 10.73
C LYS A 108 -32.33 8.35 10.31
N GLN A 109 -31.09 7.85 10.28
CA GLN A 109 -29.90 8.60 9.90
C GLN A 109 -29.38 8.08 8.56
N SER A 110 -29.79 8.70 7.45
CA SER A 110 -29.41 8.26 6.10
C SER A 110 -27.90 8.08 5.93
N ASP A 111 -27.12 8.99 6.51
CA ASP A 111 -25.66 9.02 6.40
C ASP A 111 -25.00 7.78 7.05
N TYR A 112 -25.63 7.16 8.05
CA TYR A 112 -25.16 5.89 8.60
C TYR A 112 -25.27 4.77 7.56
N GLY A 113 -26.38 4.72 6.81
CA GLY A 113 -26.55 3.78 5.70
C GLY A 113 -25.50 3.96 4.61
N ASP A 114 -25.09 5.21 4.35
CA ASP A 114 -24.03 5.52 3.39
C ASP A 114 -22.65 5.09 3.88
N LEU A 115 -22.41 5.20 5.19
CA LEU A 115 -21.24 4.70 5.89
C LEU A 115 -21.17 3.16 5.82
N VAL A 116 -22.14 2.45 6.40
CA VAL A 116 -22.12 0.97 6.48
C VAL A 116 -22.27 0.33 5.10
N GLY A 117 -22.95 1.00 4.16
CA GLY A 117 -23.00 0.62 2.75
C GLY A 117 -24.26 -0.09 2.29
N GLY A 118 -25.24 -0.32 3.17
CA GLY A 118 -26.52 -0.94 2.83
C GLY A 118 -27.37 -1.15 4.08
N TYR A 119 -28.64 -1.53 3.90
CA TYR A 119 -29.54 -1.81 5.02
C TYR A 119 -30.04 -3.25 4.99
N PHE A 120 -30.30 -3.79 6.17
CA PHE A 120 -30.98 -5.06 6.34
C PHE A 120 -32.31 -5.11 5.57
N ASN A 121 -32.57 -6.21 4.87
CA ASN A 121 -33.81 -6.45 4.11
C ASN A 121 -34.34 -7.88 4.33
N GLY A 122 -34.14 -8.42 5.52
CA GLY A 122 -34.60 -9.76 5.86
C GLY A 122 -33.46 -10.78 5.98
N HIS A 123 -33.84 -11.97 6.42
CA HIS A 123 -32.93 -13.02 6.89
C HIS A 123 -33.48 -14.39 6.49
N PRO A 124 -33.52 -14.70 5.17
CA PRO A 124 -34.21 -15.89 4.69
C PRO A 124 -33.51 -17.21 5.03
N TRP A 125 -32.24 -17.18 5.45
CA TRP A 125 -31.46 -18.39 5.75
C TRP A 125 -31.07 -18.46 7.23
N HIS A 126 -31.43 -19.56 7.88
CA HIS A 126 -31.01 -19.97 9.25
C HIS A 126 -30.42 -21.37 9.22
N GLU A 127 -29.56 -21.61 8.25
CA GLU A 127 -29.13 -22.94 7.87
C GLU A 127 -27.68 -22.94 7.39
N LYS A 128 -27.25 -24.09 6.86
CA LYS A 128 -25.95 -24.17 6.19
C LYS A 128 -26.05 -23.54 4.82
N VAL A 129 -25.23 -22.52 4.56
CA VAL A 129 -25.13 -21.84 3.27
C VAL A 129 -23.76 -22.05 2.64
N GLY A 130 -23.67 -21.89 1.33
CA GLY A 130 -22.40 -21.73 0.62
C GLY A 130 -21.98 -20.27 0.54
N VAL A 131 -20.67 -20.02 0.57
CA VAL A 131 -20.07 -18.69 0.41
C VAL A 131 -19.00 -18.74 -0.68
N VAL A 132 -19.03 -17.79 -1.60
CA VAL A 132 -17.99 -17.56 -2.61
C VAL A 132 -17.08 -16.42 -2.17
N VAL A 133 -15.77 -16.59 -2.36
CA VAL A 133 -14.78 -15.52 -2.19
C VAL A 133 -14.64 -14.77 -3.50
N GLU A 134 -15.10 -13.52 -3.55
CA GLU A 134 -15.10 -12.69 -4.76
C GLU A 134 -13.75 -12.00 -4.97
N ASP A 135 -13.09 -11.60 -3.87
CA ASP A 135 -11.73 -11.06 -3.90
C ASP A 135 -10.80 -11.88 -2.98
N PRO A 136 -10.08 -12.88 -3.52
CA PRO A 136 -9.16 -13.70 -2.74
C PRO A 136 -7.83 -12.97 -2.42
N THR A 137 -7.64 -11.73 -2.87
CA THR A 137 -6.44 -10.94 -2.56
C THR A 137 -6.64 -10.04 -1.35
N HIS A 138 -7.89 -9.76 -0.97
CA HIS A 138 -8.20 -8.96 0.19
C HIS A 138 -7.74 -9.67 1.48
N PRO A 139 -7.05 -9.01 2.43
CA PRO A 139 -6.54 -9.66 3.64
C PRO A 139 -7.60 -10.40 4.46
N ALA A 140 -8.81 -9.83 4.55
CA ALA A 140 -9.94 -10.46 5.22
C ALA A 140 -10.43 -11.76 4.54
N ALA A 141 -10.09 -12.02 3.28
CA ALA A 141 -10.60 -13.15 2.52
C ALA A 141 -9.52 -14.11 1.98
N ALA A 142 -8.25 -13.71 2.00
CA ALA A 142 -7.14 -14.46 1.39
C ALA A 142 -6.95 -15.87 1.97
N HIS A 143 -7.28 -16.10 3.25
CA HIS A 143 -7.18 -17.41 3.90
C HIS A 143 -8.39 -18.33 3.65
N LEU A 144 -9.48 -17.82 3.06
CA LEU A 144 -10.74 -18.56 2.90
C LEU A 144 -10.78 -19.45 1.65
N GLY A 145 -9.75 -19.41 0.80
CA GLY A 145 -9.72 -20.13 -0.48
C GLY A 145 -10.73 -19.55 -1.48
N ALA A 146 -11.29 -20.39 -2.35
CA ALA A 146 -12.28 -19.94 -3.33
C ALA A 146 -13.71 -19.79 -2.75
N GLY A 147 -13.95 -20.35 -1.56
CA GLY A 147 -15.28 -20.40 -0.95
C GLY A 147 -15.37 -21.46 0.15
N PHE A 148 -16.41 -21.38 0.97
CA PHE A 148 -16.62 -22.26 2.13
C PHE A 148 -18.11 -22.47 2.41
N GLU A 149 -18.44 -23.35 3.36
CA GLU A 149 -19.81 -23.50 3.89
C GLU A 149 -19.83 -23.08 5.36
N ILE A 150 -20.93 -22.47 5.79
CA ILE A 150 -21.13 -22.05 7.18
C ILE A 150 -22.58 -22.21 7.57
N VAL A 151 -22.84 -22.58 8.83
CA VAL A 151 -24.19 -22.51 9.43
C VAL A 151 -24.31 -21.19 10.16
N ASP A 152 -25.21 -20.32 9.72
CA ASP A 152 -25.45 -19.01 10.34
C ASP A 152 -26.89 -18.52 10.10
N GLU A 153 -27.27 -17.40 10.71
CA GLU A 153 -28.36 -16.56 10.20
C GLU A 153 -27.79 -15.59 9.17
N ILE A 154 -28.26 -15.64 7.92
CA ILE A 154 -27.73 -14.81 6.84
C ILE A 154 -28.76 -13.79 6.38
N TYR A 155 -28.30 -12.54 6.31
CA TYR A 155 -29.09 -11.41 5.86
C TYR A 155 -29.04 -11.25 4.35
N GLN A 156 -30.13 -10.77 3.79
CA GLN A 156 -30.14 -10.11 2.49
C GLN A 156 -30.25 -8.59 2.72
N PHE A 157 -29.80 -7.82 1.73
CA PHE A 157 -29.64 -6.37 1.87
C PHE A 157 -30.38 -5.62 0.79
N ARG A 158 -30.86 -4.43 1.14
CA ARG A 158 -31.37 -3.44 0.18
C ARG A 158 -30.42 -2.27 0.09
N ASP A 159 -30.50 -1.59 -1.05
CA ASP A 159 -29.81 -0.34 -1.32
C ASP A 159 -28.29 -0.39 -1.08
N LEU A 160 -27.63 -1.49 -1.48
CA LEU A 160 -26.17 -1.58 -1.44
C LEU A 160 -25.60 -0.40 -2.23
N ARG A 161 -24.83 0.43 -1.53
CA ARG A 161 -24.32 1.67 -2.08
C ARG A 161 -23.27 1.41 -3.14
N ALA A 162 -23.33 2.19 -4.23
CA ALA A 162 -22.25 2.25 -5.22
C ALA A 162 -20.91 2.55 -4.53
N GLY A 163 -19.83 1.97 -5.07
CA GLY A 163 -18.50 2.05 -4.48
C GLY A 163 -18.23 1.06 -3.34
N SER A 164 -19.17 0.16 -3.01
CA SER A 164 -18.88 -1.01 -2.18
C SER A 164 -18.12 -2.05 -2.98
N HIS A 165 -16.97 -2.46 -2.48
CA HIS A 165 -16.19 -3.57 -3.01
C HIS A 165 -16.60 -4.85 -2.29
N VAL A 166 -17.36 -5.72 -2.97
CA VAL A 166 -17.84 -6.97 -2.39
C VAL A 166 -16.69 -7.98 -2.39
N ILE A 167 -16.43 -8.59 -1.22
CA ILE A 167 -15.35 -9.56 -1.04
C ILE A 167 -15.86 -10.97 -0.75
N LEU A 168 -17.08 -11.10 -0.21
CA LEU A 168 -17.78 -12.38 -0.03
C LEU A 168 -19.22 -12.28 -0.54
N ARG A 169 -19.72 -13.37 -1.13
CA ARG A 169 -21.12 -13.53 -1.56
C ARG A 169 -21.70 -14.86 -1.12
N LEU A 170 -23.02 -14.91 -0.96
CA LEU A 170 -23.75 -16.17 -0.86
C LEU A 170 -23.61 -16.93 -2.18
N ASP A 171 -23.43 -18.23 -2.10
CA ASP A 171 -23.48 -19.14 -3.24
C ASP A 171 -24.90 -19.72 -3.40
N PRO A 172 -25.69 -19.29 -4.40
CA PRO A 172 -27.04 -19.79 -4.61
C PRO A 172 -27.08 -21.27 -5.02
N ASP A 173 -26.01 -21.79 -5.63
CA ASP A 173 -25.95 -23.20 -6.07
C ASP A 173 -25.73 -24.15 -4.90
N ARG A 174 -25.26 -23.62 -3.76
CA ARG A 174 -24.95 -24.35 -2.53
C ARG A 174 -25.81 -23.92 -1.34
N THR A 175 -26.89 -23.19 -1.59
CA THR A 175 -27.80 -22.68 -0.57
C THR A 175 -29.24 -23.01 -0.96
N ASP A 176 -30.11 -23.27 0.02
CA ASP A 176 -31.54 -23.47 -0.27
C ASP A 176 -32.18 -22.13 -0.68
N MET A 177 -32.40 -21.98 -1.98
CA MET A 177 -33.04 -20.79 -2.56
C MET A 177 -34.57 -20.90 -2.61
N THR A 178 -35.17 -21.87 -1.91
CA THR A 178 -36.63 -22.02 -1.79
C THR A 178 -37.19 -21.40 -0.51
N GLN A 179 -36.32 -20.87 0.36
CA GLN A 179 -36.72 -20.10 1.54
C GLN A 179 -37.58 -18.88 1.15
N GLY A 180 -38.49 -18.47 2.03
CA GLY A 180 -39.45 -17.40 1.76
C GLY A 180 -38.81 -16.01 1.75
N ALA A 181 -39.35 -15.12 0.91
CA ALA A 181 -39.01 -13.69 0.83
C ALA A 181 -37.56 -13.36 0.39
N ILE A 182 -36.92 -14.23 -0.40
CA ILE A 182 -35.65 -13.93 -1.07
C ILE A 182 -35.87 -12.83 -2.14
N GLU A 183 -35.09 -11.76 -2.07
CA GLU A 183 -35.14 -10.63 -3.00
C GLU A 183 -33.75 -10.34 -3.61
N GLY A 184 -33.67 -10.22 -4.94
CA GLY A 184 -32.43 -9.97 -5.67
C GLY A 184 -31.66 -11.24 -6.06
N ASP A 185 -30.45 -11.08 -6.58
CA ASP A 185 -29.56 -12.15 -7.04
C ASP A 185 -28.09 -11.97 -6.61
N ALA A 186 -27.73 -10.80 -6.08
CA ALA A 186 -26.34 -10.47 -5.77
C ALA A 186 -25.84 -10.97 -4.41
N PHE A 187 -26.73 -11.05 -3.42
CA PHE A 187 -26.49 -11.58 -2.06
C PHE A 187 -25.08 -11.34 -1.47
N PRO A 188 -24.63 -10.07 -1.35
CA PRO A 188 -23.33 -9.76 -0.77
C PRO A 188 -23.31 -10.15 0.72
N LEU A 189 -22.22 -10.75 1.17
CA LEU A 189 -22.03 -11.16 2.57
C LEU A 189 -20.94 -10.40 3.28
N ALA A 190 -19.95 -9.87 2.56
CA ALA A 190 -18.99 -8.94 3.12
C ALA A 190 -18.53 -7.96 2.06
N TRP A 191 -18.28 -6.72 2.46
CA TRP A 191 -17.81 -5.67 1.56
C TRP A 191 -16.93 -4.66 2.28
N THR A 192 -16.16 -3.93 1.51
CA THR A 192 -15.39 -2.78 1.99
C THR A 192 -15.77 -1.50 1.25
N ARG A 193 -15.59 -0.37 1.92
CA ARG A 193 -15.85 0.98 1.37
C ARG A 193 -14.78 1.96 1.87
N ARG A 194 -14.61 3.04 1.11
CA ARG A 194 -13.87 4.24 1.54
C ARG A 194 -14.86 5.35 1.85
N VAL A 195 -14.70 6.00 2.99
CA VAL A 195 -15.53 7.13 3.42
C VAL A 195 -14.60 8.22 3.93
N GLY A 196 -14.42 9.28 3.15
CA GLY A 196 -13.29 10.20 3.33
C GLY A 196 -11.97 9.42 3.28
N LEU A 197 -11.15 9.57 4.32
CA LEU A 197 -9.90 8.84 4.51
C LEU A 197 -10.09 7.47 5.15
N GLY A 198 -11.22 7.27 5.83
CA GLY A 198 -11.53 6.05 6.57
C GLY A 198 -11.80 4.86 5.68
N ARG A 199 -11.51 3.70 6.26
CA ARG A 199 -11.78 2.38 5.68
C ARG A 199 -12.93 1.75 6.45
N VAL A 200 -13.96 1.33 5.71
CA VAL A 200 -15.13 0.64 6.25
C VAL A 200 -15.12 -0.80 5.82
N PHE A 201 -15.33 -1.71 6.76
CA PHE A 201 -15.51 -3.14 6.50
C PHE A 201 -16.85 -3.61 7.08
N TYR A 202 -17.57 -4.44 6.35
CA TYR A 202 -18.79 -5.07 6.84
C TYR A 202 -18.77 -6.57 6.57
N THR A 203 -19.28 -7.36 7.53
CA THR A 203 -19.57 -8.79 7.35
C THR A 203 -20.95 -9.15 7.90
N ALA A 204 -21.72 -9.90 7.10
CA ALA A 204 -23.05 -10.39 7.43
C ALA A 204 -23.03 -11.61 8.37
N LEU A 205 -21.85 -12.21 8.58
CA LEU A 205 -21.64 -13.37 9.44
C LEU A 205 -21.53 -12.95 10.91
N GLY A 206 -21.79 -13.90 11.81
CA GLY A 206 -21.55 -13.73 13.25
C GLY A 206 -22.81 -13.70 14.11
N HIS A 207 -23.92 -14.31 13.67
CA HIS A 207 -25.11 -14.46 14.51
C HIS A 207 -24.89 -15.46 15.64
N ARG A 208 -24.33 -16.63 15.32
CA ARG A 208 -24.28 -17.77 16.23
C ARG A 208 -22.96 -17.85 17.01
N GLU A 209 -23.01 -18.41 18.22
CA GLU A 209 -21.82 -18.61 19.08
C GLU A 209 -20.74 -19.50 18.45
N ASP A 210 -21.14 -20.54 17.71
CA ASP A 210 -20.19 -21.44 17.04
C ASP A 210 -19.45 -20.77 15.87
N VAL A 211 -20.03 -19.74 15.26
CA VAL A 211 -19.36 -18.91 14.25
C VAL A 211 -18.22 -18.10 14.87
N TRP A 212 -18.42 -17.51 16.05
CA TRP A 212 -17.36 -16.77 16.76
C TRP A 212 -16.19 -17.65 17.20
N SER A 213 -16.42 -18.96 17.40
CA SER A 213 -15.38 -19.93 17.72
C SER A 213 -14.71 -20.54 16.48
N ASN A 214 -15.15 -20.20 15.27
CA ASN A 214 -14.58 -20.70 14.02
C ASN A 214 -13.31 -19.90 13.66
N PRO A 215 -12.13 -20.54 13.56
CA PRO A 215 -10.88 -19.83 13.24
C PRO A 215 -10.93 -19.07 11.91
N ALA A 216 -11.65 -19.59 10.90
CA ALA A 216 -11.78 -18.94 9.61
C ALA A 216 -12.58 -17.63 9.71
N PHE A 217 -13.66 -17.60 10.48
CA PHE A 217 -14.43 -16.39 10.75
C PHE A 217 -13.64 -15.41 11.63
N MET A 218 -12.99 -15.89 12.68
CA MET A 218 -12.19 -15.00 13.55
C MET A 218 -11.04 -14.35 12.77
N THR A 219 -10.35 -15.09 11.90
CA THR A 219 -9.32 -14.54 11.02
C THR A 219 -9.92 -13.52 10.04
N HIS A 220 -11.08 -13.81 9.45
CA HIS A 220 -11.80 -12.87 8.56
C HIS A 220 -12.13 -11.55 9.27
N LEU A 221 -12.66 -11.63 10.50
CA LEU A 221 -13.02 -10.47 11.30
C LEU A 221 -11.78 -9.66 11.71
N VAL A 222 -10.75 -10.32 12.24
CA VAL A 222 -9.52 -9.66 12.69
C VAL A 222 -8.80 -8.98 11.54
N GLU A 223 -8.59 -9.66 10.41
CA GLU A 223 -7.94 -9.06 9.24
C GLU A 223 -8.82 -7.98 8.59
N GLY A 224 -10.15 -8.10 8.66
CA GLY A 224 -11.08 -7.04 8.28
C GLY A 224 -10.91 -5.78 9.13
N ILE A 225 -10.82 -5.91 10.46
CA ILE A 225 -10.53 -4.80 11.38
C ILE A 225 -9.14 -4.21 11.11
N ARG A 226 -8.10 -5.03 10.99
CA ARG A 226 -6.72 -4.55 10.71
C ARG A 226 -6.63 -3.76 9.43
N TRP A 227 -7.31 -4.23 8.39
CA TRP A 227 -7.38 -3.51 7.12
C TRP A 227 -7.93 -2.09 7.30
N THR A 228 -8.85 -1.87 8.25
CA THR A 228 -9.40 -0.54 8.50
C THR A 228 -8.42 0.47 9.10
N PHE A 229 -7.32 0.02 9.71
CA PHE A 229 -6.30 0.90 10.28
C PHE A 229 -5.48 1.68 9.25
N GLY A 230 -5.54 1.29 7.97
CA GLY A 230 -4.89 2.02 6.90
C GLY A 230 -3.36 2.08 6.98
N GLN A 231 -2.69 1.01 7.43
CA GLN A 231 -1.23 0.97 7.60
C GLN A 231 -0.44 1.41 6.34
N ASP A 232 -0.96 1.17 5.14
CA ASP A 232 -0.34 1.59 3.86
C ASP A 232 -0.29 3.12 3.67
N ASP A 233 -0.92 3.86 4.58
CA ASP A 233 -1.15 5.30 4.54
C ASP A 233 -0.25 6.02 5.57
N GLU A 234 0.58 5.28 6.33
CA GLU A 234 1.50 5.84 7.33
C GLU A 234 2.57 6.76 6.71
N GLY A 235 2.67 7.98 7.24
CA GLY A 235 3.62 9.00 6.77
C GLY A 235 3.17 9.76 5.53
N PHE A 236 1.95 9.54 5.04
CA PHE A 236 1.36 10.36 3.98
C PHE A 236 0.65 11.58 4.58
N ASP A 237 1.00 12.76 4.07
CA ASP A 237 0.21 13.97 4.22
C ASP A 237 -0.96 13.91 3.25
N VAL A 238 -2.18 14.03 3.76
CA VAL A 238 -3.37 14.17 2.92
C VAL A 238 -3.42 15.60 2.40
N ILE A 239 -3.31 15.76 1.09
CA ILE A 239 -3.40 17.06 0.45
C ILE A 239 -4.79 17.31 -0.11
N PHE A 240 -5.59 16.28 -0.40
CA PHE A 240 -7.03 16.41 -0.70
C PHE A 240 -7.81 15.20 -0.19
N ASP A 241 -8.68 15.42 0.80
CA ASP A 241 -9.53 14.42 1.45
C ASP A 241 -10.96 14.34 0.89
N GLY A 242 -11.25 15.11 -0.16
CA GLY A 242 -12.58 15.22 -0.73
C GLY A 242 -13.42 16.38 -0.19
N VAL A 243 -12.93 17.16 0.77
CA VAL A 243 -13.66 18.30 1.35
C VAL A 243 -12.77 19.53 1.46
N HIS A 244 -11.56 19.37 1.99
CA HIS A 244 -10.66 20.47 2.27
C HIS A 244 -9.81 20.83 1.04
N THR A 245 -9.88 22.11 0.65
CA THR A 245 -9.16 22.67 -0.50
C THR A 245 -8.09 23.67 -0.10
N ALA A 246 -7.81 23.81 1.19
CA ALA A 246 -6.75 24.67 1.70
C ALA A 246 -5.40 24.26 1.07
N GLY A 247 -4.62 25.26 0.62
CA GLY A 247 -3.36 25.04 -0.09
C GLY A 247 -3.49 24.72 -1.58
N TRP A 248 -4.70 24.47 -2.10
CA TRP A 248 -4.92 24.32 -3.55
C TRP A 248 -5.17 25.66 -4.24
N LYS A 249 -4.62 25.81 -5.44
CA LYS A 249 -4.72 26.97 -6.33
C LYS A 249 -5.13 26.54 -7.72
N GLN A 250 -5.66 27.49 -8.50
CA GLN A 250 -6.13 27.24 -9.86
C GLN A 250 -5.30 28.04 -10.88
N ALA A 251 -4.99 27.41 -12.00
CA ALA A 251 -4.51 28.06 -13.23
C ALA A 251 -5.43 27.69 -14.40
N GLY A 252 -5.63 28.63 -15.33
CA GLY A 252 -6.50 28.42 -16.49
C GLY A 252 -8.00 28.62 -16.26
N PRO A 253 -8.80 28.62 -17.34
CA PRO A 253 -10.25 28.88 -17.29
C PRO A 253 -11.12 27.75 -16.73
N GLY A 254 -10.69 26.48 -16.75
CA GLY A 254 -11.41 25.40 -16.05
C GLY A 254 -10.82 25.08 -14.69
N GLY A 255 -11.49 24.21 -13.94
CA GLY A 255 -11.14 23.84 -12.58
C GLY A 255 -11.93 22.64 -12.08
N PHE A 256 -12.04 22.51 -10.76
CA PHE A 256 -12.78 21.42 -10.12
C PHE A 256 -13.80 21.94 -9.10
N ALA A 257 -15.00 21.39 -9.15
CA ALA A 257 -16.00 21.51 -8.09
C ALA A 257 -15.87 20.32 -7.15
N VAL A 258 -15.88 20.55 -5.84
CA VAL A 258 -15.78 19.48 -4.83
C VAL A 258 -17.17 19.14 -4.34
N GLU A 259 -17.61 17.92 -4.62
CA GLU A 259 -18.93 17.39 -4.28
C GLU A 259 -18.80 15.94 -3.80
N ASP A 260 -19.48 15.58 -2.71
CA ASP A 260 -19.52 14.20 -2.18
C ASP A 260 -18.15 13.51 -2.01
N GLY A 261 -17.13 14.26 -1.60
CA GLY A 261 -15.78 13.72 -1.42
C GLY A 261 -14.95 13.62 -2.71
N VAL A 262 -15.42 14.21 -3.81
CA VAL A 262 -14.83 14.06 -5.15
C VAL A 262 -14.60 15.41 -5.80
N ALA A 263 -13.43 15.60 -6.41
CA ALA A 263 -13.15 16.73 -7.29
C ALA A 263 -13.63 16.41 -8.71
N ARG A 264 -14.65 17.13 -9.17
CA ARG A 264 -15.25 16.99 -10.50
C ARG A 264 -14.80 18.11 -11.44
N PRO A 265 -14.32 17.80 -12.65
CA PRO A 265 -13.83 18.81 -13.58
C PRO A 265 -14.98 19.65 -14.13
N HIS A 266 -14.72 20.92 -14.41
CA HIS A 266 -15.62 21.78 -15.18
C HIS A 266 -14.87 22.88 -15.94
N GLY A 267 -15.42 23.31 -17.06
CA GLY A 267 -14.81 24.33 -17.92
C GLY A 267 -13.70 23.75 -18.81
N GLY A 268 -12.97 24.64 -19.50
CA GLY A 268 -11.88 24.25 -20.41
C GLY A 268 -10.58 23.88 -19.69
N MET A 269 -9.45 23.92 -20.43
CA MET A 269 -8.14 23.58 -19.88
C MET A 269 -7.83 24.30 -18.56
N GLY A 270 -7.45 23.55 -17.54
CA GLY A 270 -7.15 24.05 -16.21
C GLY A 270 -6.20 23.13 -15.44
N LEU A 271 -5.52 23.70 -14.46
CA LEU A 271 -4.66 22.97 -13.54
C LEU A 271 -5.00 23.39 -12.12
N TRP A 272 -5.51 22.44 -11.35
CA TRP A 272 -5.70 22.60 -9.92
C TRP A 272 -4.50 22.02 -9.20
N TYR A 273 -3.76 22.83 -8.45
CA TYR A 273 -2.45 22.44 -7.93
C TYR A 273 -2.28 22.79 -6.46
N TYR A 274 -1.55 21.94 -5.75
CA TYR A 274 -1.19 22.18 -4.37
C TYR A 274 0.04 23.08 -4.30
N GLU A 275 -0.02 24.13 -3.49
CA GLU A 275 1.00 25.20 -3.51
C GLU A 275 2.36 24.75 -2.94
N HIS A 276 2.36 23.70 -2.11
CA HIS A 276 3.57 23.17 -1.50
C HIS A 276 4.47 22.49 -2.54
N GLU A 277 5.78 22.67 -2.40
CA GLU A 277 6.77 22.06 -3.28
C GLU A 277 7.43 20.84 -2.64
N TYR A 278 7.45 19.74 -3.36
CA TYR A 278 8.07 18.48 -2.95
C TYR A 278 9.31 18.21 -3.80
N GLU A 279 10.34 17.65 -3.16
CA GLU A 279 11.54 17.14 -3.84
C GLU A 279 11.38 15.65 -4.10
N ASN A 280 11.73 14.80 -3.13
CA ASN A 280 11.48 13.36 -3.20
C ASN A 280 10.16 13.04 -2.52
N PHE A 281 9.34 12.18 -3.12
CA PHE A 281 8.03 11.82 -2.56
C PHE A 281 7.45 10.54 -3.17
N ILE A 282 6.48 9.99 -2.47
CA ILE A 282 5.49 9.04 -2.99
C ILE A 282 4.14 9.76 -3.01
N LEU A 283 3.50 9.87 -4.16
CA LEU A 283 2.17 10.44 -4.34
C LEU A 283 1.19 9.30 -4.61
N LYS A 284 0.13 9.20 -3.81
CA LYS A 284 -0.99 8.30 -4.06
C LYS A 284 -2.26 9.10 -4.32
N LEU A 285 -3.06 8.66 -5.27
CA LEU A 285 -4.38 9.23 -5.55
C LEU A 285 -5.29 8.23 -6.24
N GLU A 286 -6.59 8.50 -6.17
CA GLU A 286 -7.59 7.78 -6.93
C GLU A 286 -8.17 8.67 -8.04
N PHE A 287 -8.40 8.09 -9.21
CA PHE A 287 -9.06 8.75 -10.32
C PHE A 287 -10.14 7.86 -10.95
N ARG A 288 -11.15 8.48 -11.53
CA ARG A 288 -12.22 7.79 -12.28
C ARG A 288 -12.47 8.53 -13.59
N GLN A 289 -12.53 7.78 -14.68
CA GLN A 289 -12.90 8.29 -16.00
C GLN A 289 -14.35 7.93 -16.30
N GLU A 290 -15.14 8.89 -16.77
CA GLU A 290 -16.51 8.61 -17.25
C GLU A 290 -16.51 7.74 -18.51
N ALA A 291 -15.54 7.98 -19.41
CA ALA A 291 -15.28 7.16 -20.57
C ALA A 291 -13.79 6.85 -20.70
N ILE A 292 -13.44 5.63 -21.10
CA ILE A 292 -12.06 5.29 -21.48
C ILE A 292 -11.65 6.23 -22.63
N GLY A 293 -10.60 7.03 -22.40
CA GLY A 293 -10.18 8.07 -23.34
C GLY A 293 -10.39 9.51 -22.86
N SER A 294 -11.18 9.72 -21.81
CA SER A 294 -11.29 11.03 -21.15
C SER A 294 -9.89 11.49 -20.77
N ASN A 295 -9.48 12.64 -21.27
CA ASN A 295 -8.11 13.12 -21.18
C ASN A 295 -7.90 13.94 -19.91
N SER A 296 -6.85 13.62 -19.17
CA SER A 296 -6.41 14.33 -18.00
C SER A 296 -4.97 13.93 -17.67
N GLY A 297 -4.45 14.38 -16.53
CA GLY A 297 -3.08 14.10 -16.12
C GLY A 297 -2.76 14.57 -14.72
N VAL A 298 -1.78 13.92 -14.10
CA VAL A 298 -1.22 14.29 -12.81
C VAL A 298 0.16 14.88 -13.05
N TYR A 299 0.29 16.16 -12.72
CA TYR A 299 1.52 16.92 -12.91
C TYR A 299 2.37 16.88 -11.65
N VAL A 300 3.68 16.69 -11.83
CA VAL A 300 4.66 16.64 -10.75
C VAL A 300 5.87 17.50 -11.04
N ARG A 301 6.43 18.12 -9.98
CA ARG A 301 7.68 18.88 -9.98
C ARG A 301 7.74 20.03 -11.00
N PHE A 302 6.62 20.73 -11.19
CA PHE A 302 6.59 21.99 -11.95
C PHE A 302 6.68 23.21 -10.99
N PRO A 303 7.21 24.36 -11.45
CA PRO A 303 7.24 25.60 -10.66
C PRO A 303 5.84 26.23 -10.56
N ASP A 304 5.74 27.46 -10.02
CA ASP A 304 4.46 28.17 -10.02
C ASP A 304 3.99 28.36 -11.47
N PRO A 305 2.75 27.96 -11.84
CA PRO A 305 2.27 28.11 -13.20
C PRO A 305 2.02 29.57 -13.62
N GLU A 306 2.04 30.53 -12.67
CA GLU A 306 1.79 31.95 -12.92
C GLU A 306 0.43 32.21 -13.63
N GLY A 307 -0.56 31.34 -13.34
CA GLY A 307 -1.90 31.39 -13.91
C GLY A 307 -2.06 30.71 -15.28
N ASP A 308 -0.98 30.28 -15.94
CA ASP A 308 -1.02 29.55 -17.21
C ASP A 308 -0.98 28.03 -16.98
N PRO A 309 -2.08 27.29 -17.30
CA PRO A 309 -2.15 25.85 -17.08
C PRO A 309 -1.20 25.05 -18.00
N TRP A 310 -0.62 25.66 -19.03
CA TRP A 310 0.32 25.00 -19.96
C TRP A 310 1.79 25.07 -19.51
N ASN A 311 2.13 25.93 -18.55
CA ASN A 311 3.48 26.01 -18.01
C ASN A 311 3.98 24.69 -17.39
N PRO A 312 3.17 23.96 -16.58
CA PRO A 312 3.53 22.64 -16.05
C PRO A 312 3.96 21.62 -17.10
N VAL A 313 3.30 21.57 -18.26
CA VAL A 313 3.62 20.64 -19.37
C VAL A 313 5.08 20.77 -19.80
N LYS A 314 5.59 22.00 -19.81
CA LYS A 314 6.94 22.32 -20.27
C LYS A 314 7.99 22.12 -19.19
N GLN A 315 7.62 22.20 -17.91
CA GLN A 315 8.57 22.40 -16.81
C GLN A 315 8.54 21.29 -15.74
N GLY A 316 7.43 20.56 -15.58
CA GLY A 316 7.30 19.39 -14.70
C GLY A 316 7.26 18.08 -15.46
N TYR A 317 6.60 17.05 -14.95
CA TYR A 317 6.23 15.87 -15.72
C TYR A 317 4.74 15.60 -15.54
N GLU A 318 4.09 15.14 -16.61
CA GLU A 318 2.70 14.68 -16.57
C GLU A 318 2.69 13.15 -16.58
N ILE A 319 2.02 12.58 -15.58
CA ILE A 319 1.60 11.19 -15.58
C ILE A 319 0.20 11.19 -16.19
N GLN A 320 0.13 10.76 -17.45
CA GLN A 320 -1.04 10.90 -18.30
C GLN A 320 -2.20 10.02 -17.84
N ILE A 321 -3.44 10.50 -18.01
CA ILE A 321 -4.68 9.71 -17.90
C ILE A 321 -5.44 9.86 -19.22
N ALA A 322 -5.42 8.82 -20.06
CA ALA A 322 -6.12 8.77 -21.34
C ALA A 322 -6.04 7.37 -21.95
N GLY A 323 -7.12 6.81 -22.48
CA GLY A 323 -7.06 5.53 -23.21
C GLY A 323 -6.51 4.33 -22.41
N ASP A 324 -6.54 3.15 -23.02
CA ASP A 324 -6.29 1.86 -22.38
C ASP A 324 -5.16 1.04 -23.03
N LYS A 325 -4.42 1.65 -23.96
CA LYS A 325 -3.32 1.00 -24.68
C LYS A 325 -2.01 1.75 -24.47
N PRO A 326 -0.88 1.04 -24.28
CA PRO A 326 0.44 1.65 -24.23
C PRO A 326 0.71 2.62 -25.39
N ALA A 327 0.81 3.91 -25.08
CA ALA A 327 1.28 4.96 -25.95
C ALA A 327 1.86 6.11 -25.12
N LYS A 328 2.66 6.98 -25.73
CA LYS A 328 3.30 8.11 -25.01
C LYS A 328 2.33 9.18 -24.52
N ASN A 329 1.09 9.12 -24.97
CA ASN A 329 -0.01 10.00 -24.63
C ASN A 329 -1.21 9.22 -24.05
N SER A 330 -0.97 7.99 -23.54
CA SER A 330 -1.97 7.18 -22.86
C SER A 330 -1.70 7.07 -21.36
N THR A 331 -2.67 6.55 -20.62
CA THR A 331 -2.70 6.33 -19.18
C THR A 331 -1.39 5.71 -18.69
N GLY A 332 -0.78 6.35 -17.69
CA GLY A 332 0.47 5.91 -17.05
C GLY A 332 1.75 6.28 -17.80
N ALA A 333 1.66 6.92 -18.96
CA ALA A 333 2.82 7.46 -19.65
C ALA A 333 3.42 8.64 -18.88
N ILE A 334 4.75 8.78 -18.95
CA ILE A 334 5.37 10.09 -18.77
C ILE A 334 5.18 10.82 -20.10
N TYR A 335 4.23 11.74 -20.14
CA TYR A 335 3.66 12.29 -21.38
C TYR A 335 4.73 12.72 -22.40
N ASP A 336 4.63 12.24 -23.65
CA ASP A 336 5.60 12.41 -24.75
C ASP A 336 7.00 11.79 -24.55
N PHE A 337 7.40 11.46 -23.32
CA PHE A 337 8.70 10.90 -23.01
C PHE A 337 8.72 9.37 -23.13
N LYS A 338 7.89 8.68 -22.35
CA LYS A 338 7.90 7.20 -22.26
C LYS A 338 6.49 6.66 -22.03
N ALA A 339 6.04 5.77 -22.94
CA ALA A 339 4.82 5.00 -22.78
C ALA A 339 4.94 4.02 -21.60
N ALA A 340 3.82 3.72 -20.94
CA ALA A 340 3.77 2.62 -19.97
C ALA A 340 3.99 1.26 -20.65
N ASP A 341 4.52 0.29 -19.91
CA ASP A 341 4.73 -1.08 -20.38
C ASP A 341 3.40 -1.83 -20.55
N GLU A 342 2.43 -1.54 -19.68
CA GLU A 342 1.04 -2.01 -19.75
C GLU A 342 0.07 -0.96 -19.18
N VAL A 343 -1.24 -1.11 -19.43
CA VAL A 343 -2.28 -0.20 -18.93
C VAL A 343 -3.44 -1.01 -18.31
N PRO A 344 -3.28 -1.51 -17.07
CA PRO A 344 -4.29 -2.31 -16.37
C PRO A 344 -5.42 -1.43 -15.79
N LEU A 345 -6.07 -0.65 -16.65
CA LEU A 345 -7.23 0.16 -16.28
C LEU A 345 -8.43 -0.71 -15.93
N LYS A 346 -9.16 -0.29 -14.90
CA LYS A 346 -10.52 -0.78 -14.63
C LYS A 346 -11.52 -0.20 -15.62
N PRO A 347 -12.71 -0.81 -15.79
CA PRO A 347 -13.78 -0.26 -16.62
C PRO A 347 -14.10 1.21 -16.32
N ALA A 348 -14.63 1.91 -17.32
CA ALA A 348 -15.12 3.27 -17.14
C ALA A 348 -16.18 3.35 -16.04
N GLY A 349 -16.13 4.40 -15.22
CA GLY A 349 -16.96 4.55 -14.03
C GLY A 349 -16.40 3.88 -12.76
N GLU A 350 -15.30 3.13 -12.85
CA GLU A 350 -14.61 2.57 -11.68
C GLU A 350 -13.40 3.41 -11.24
N TRP A 351 -13.11 3.37 -9.95
CA TRP A 351 -11.97 4.05 -9.35
C TRP A 351 -10.67 3.28 -9.57
N ASN A 352 -9.71 3.93 -10.21
CA ASN A 352 -8.34 3.48 -10.41
C ASN A 352 -7.43 4.17 -9.38
N GLU A 353 -6.35 3.50 -8.99
CA GLU A 353 -5.34 4.05 -8.09
C GLU A 353 -4.03 4.31 -8.83
N TYR A 354 -3.46 5.49 -8.63
CA TYR A 354 -2.07 5.80 -8.96
C TYR A 354 -1.19 5.85 -7.71
N GLU A 355 0.00 5.27 -7.84
CA GLU A 355 1.15 5.53 -6.98
C GLU A 355 2.30 6.05 -7.87
N ILE A 356 2.73 7.29 -7.62
CA ILE A 356 3.79 7.97 -8.37
C ILE A 356 4.95 8.20 -7.40
N ILE A 357 6.08 7.56 -7.68
CA ILE A 357 7.31 7.67 -6.88
C ILE A 357 8.27 8.58 -7.63
N ALA A 358 8.77 9.62 -6.98
CA ALA A 358 9.76 10.53 -7.54
C ALA A 358 10.93 10.69 -6.56
N ILE A 359 12.12 10.20 -6.93
CA ILE A 359 13.33 10.20 -6.08
C ILE A 359 14.53 10.54 -6.93
N GLY A 360 15.22 11.64 -6.60
CA GLY A 360 16.21 12.22 -7.51
C GLY A 360 15.56 12.42 -8.89
N GLN A 361 16.24 12.05 -9.97
CA GLN A 361 15.65 12.10 -11.32
C GLN A 361 14.80 10.87 -11.65
N ASP A 362 14.69 9.90 -10.76
CA ASP A 362 13.98 8.65 -11.04
C ASP A 362 12.51 8.75 -10.66
N TYR A 363 11.69 8.34 -11.62
CA TYR A 363 10.25 8.26 -11.51
C TYR A 363 9.82 6.80 -11.66
N GLY A 364 8.75 6.42 -10.98
CA GLY A 364 7.92 5.33 -11.50
C GLY A 364 6.47 5.47 -11.11
N VAL A 365 5.65 4.77 -11.88
CA VAL A 365 4.21 4.88 -11.89
C VAL A 365 3.63 3.50 -11.71
N ARG A 366 2.80 3.34 -10.68
CA ARG A 366 1.91 2.19 -10.58
C ARG A 366 0.50 2.57 -10.93
N LEU A 367 -0.20 1.63 -11.57
CA LEU A 367 -1.64 1.67 -11.77
C LEU A 367 -2.24 0.42 -11.13
N ASN A 368 -3.16 0.60 -10.20
CA ASN A 368 -3.85 -0.49 -9.49
C ASN A 368 -2.86 -1.52 -8.90
N GLY A 369 -1.83 -1.02 -8.21
CA GLY A 369 -0.78 -1.83 -7.56
C GLY A 369 0.34 -2.34 -8.46
N ARG A 370 0.19 -2.29 -9.79
CA ARG A 370 1.20 -2.80 -10.74
C ARG A 370 2.14 -1.69 -11.18
N LEU A 371 3.46 -1.92 -11.11
CA LEU A 371 4.46 -1.01 -11.69
C LEU A 371 4.37 -1.06 -13.22
N ILE A 372 3.94 0.04 -13.83
CA ILE A 372 3.68 0.11 -15.27
C ILE A 372 4.63 1.03 -16.02
N ASN A 373 5.36 1.91 -15.33
CA ASN A 373 6.30 2.80 -15.97
C ASN A 373 7.42 3.21 -15.02
N THR A 374 8.59 3.44 -15.59
CA THR A 374 9.77 3.94 -14.90
C THR A 374 10.52 4.90 -15.79
N TYR A 375 11.07 5.98 -15.26
CA TYR A 375 11.69 6.98 -16.12
C TYR A 375 12.76 7.76 -15.36
N THR A 376 13.93 7.94 -15.97
CA THR A 376 14.93 8.89 -15.47
C THR A 376 14.76 10.21 -16.22
N GLY A 377 14.34 11.23 -15.48
CA GLY A 377 14.18 12.59 -15.96
C GLY A 377 15.46 13.41 -15.96
N ASN A 378 15.30 14.68 -16.32
CA ASN A 378 16.34 15.69 -16.30
C ASN A 378 15.80 17.10 -15.99
N ARG A 379 14.53 17.19 -15.53
CA ARG A 379 13.87 18.45 -15.14
C ARG A 379 14.13 18.74 -13.65
N SER A 380 13.51 19.78 -13.10
CA SER A 380 13.68 20.16 -11.69
C SER A 380 13.40 18.98 -10.75
N LEU A 381 14.23 18.85 -9.71
CA LEU A 381 14.01 17.87 -8.64
C LEU A 381 12.92 18.30 -7.67
N ARG A 382 12.58 19.60 -7.65
CA ARG A 382 11.63 20.20 -6.73
C ARG A 382 10.53 20.96 -7.47
N GLY A 383 9.29 20.79 -7.02
CA GLY A 383 8.16 21.56 -7.51
C GLY A 383 6.82 21.06 -6.98
N ARG A 384 5.73 21.53 -7.57
CA ARG A 384 4.35 21.30 -7.11
C ARG A 384 3.75 20.02 -7.69
N ILE A 385 2.62 19.64 -7.12
CA ILE A 385 1.74 18.56 -7.62
C ILE A 385 0.45 19.21 -8.11
N GLY A 386 -0.10 18.72 -9.23
CA GLY A 386 -1.34 19.26 -9.80
C GLY A 386 -2.15 18.24 -10.58
N LEU A 387 -3.44 18.52 -10.71
CA LEU A 387 -4.45 17.71 -11.40
C LEU A 387 -4.99 18.52 -12.58
N GLN A 388 -5.05 17.91 -13.75
CA GLN A 388 -5.48 18.57 -14.97
C GLN A 388 -6.99 18.42 -15.18
N ASN A 389 -7.63 19.52 -15.54
CA ASN A 389 -8.86 19.48 -16.31
C ASN A 389 -8.50 19.78 -17.78
N HIS A 390 -8.81 18.88 -18.72
CA HIS A 390 -8.35 19.04 -20.10
C HIS A 390 -9.30 19.90 -20.94
N ASP A 391 -10.60 19.56 -20.95
CA ASP A 391 -11.66 20.24 -21.70
C ASP A 391 -13.05 19.89 -21.13
N ASP A 392 -14.10 20.49 -21.70
CA ASP A 392 -15.49 20.30 -21.25
C ASP A 392 -16.05 18.88 -21.51
N GLU A 393 -15.39 18.06 -22.34
CA GLU A 393 -15.86 16.72 -22.73
C GLU A 393 -15.14 15.61 -21.94
N SER A 394 -13.95 15.89 -21.41
CA SER A 394 -13.09 14.94 -20.71
C SER A 394 -13.38 14.90 -19.22
N ILE A 395 -14.28 14.01 -18.80
CA ILE A 395 -14.64 13.87 -17.38
C ILE A 395 -13.72 12.88 -16.66
N VAL A 396 -12.74 13.43 -15.94
CA VAL A 396 -11.86 12.69 -15.01
C VAL A 396 -11.98 13.28 -13.62
N GLU A 397 -12.46 12.47 -12.69
CA GLU A 397 -12.68 12.83 -11.30
C GLU A 397 -11.52 12.33 -10.42
N TYR A 398 -11.24 13.05 -9.33
CA TYR A 398 -10.16 12.74 -8.40
C TYR A 398 -10.64 12.69 -6.95
N ARG A 399 -10.02 11.84 -6.14
CA ARG A 399 -10.17 11.84 -4.68
C ARG A 399 -8.94 11.24 -3.99
N ASN A 400 -8.90 11.35 -2.66
CA ASN A 400 -7.90 10.69 -1.82
C ASN A 400 -6.46 10.98 -2.26
N VAL A 401 -6.14 12.27 -2.48
CA VAL A 401 -4.80 12.67 -2.93
C VAL A 401 -3.92 12.89 -1.72
N ARG A 402 -2.84 12.14 -1.65
CA ARG A 402 -1.95 12.10 -0.49
C ARG A 402 -0.51 11.93 -0.92
N VAL A 403 0.40 12.59 -0.23
CA VAL A 403 1.81 12.61 -0.56
C VAL A 403 2.63 12.30 0.68
N LYS A 404 3.56 11.37 0.57
CA LYS A 404 4.58 11.12 1.56
C LYS A 404 5.86 11.81 1.09
N PRO A 405 6.24 12.96 1.67
CA PRO A 405 7.55 13.54 1.42
C PRO A 405 8.61 12.56 1.89
N LEU A 406 9.61 12.29 1.05
CA LEU A 406 10.77 11.51 1.41
C LEU A 406 11.89 12.50 1.73
N SER A 407 12.14 12.70 3.01
CA SER A 407 13.22 13.61 3.42
C SER A 407 14.56 12.89 3.35
N VAL A 408 15.54 13.54 2.72
CA VAL A 408 16.94 13.15 2.77
C VAL A 408 17.63 14.16 3.68
N ASP A 409 18.16 13.72 4.82
CA ASP A 409 18.90 14.63 5.69
C ASP A 409 20.21 15.00 4.95
N ALA A 410 20.37 16.27 4.56
CA ALA A 410 21.39 16.71 3.61
C ALA A 410 22.84 16.55 4.14
N ALA A 411 23.02 16.12 5.39
CA ALA A 411 24.29 15.71 5.98
C ALA A 411 24.55 14.18 5.99
N ALA A 412 23.61 13.35 5.53
CA ALA A 412 23.46 11.96 5.97
C ALA A 412 23.90 10.87 4.99
N TYR A 413 25.14 10.93 4.51
CA TYR A 413 25.81 9.67 4.18
C TYR A 413 26.20 8.99 5.49
N LEU A 414 25.46 7.96 5.87
CA LEU A 414 25.95 7.01 6.86
C LEU A 414 27.09 6.22 6.21
N VAL A 415 28.32 6.54 6.60
CA VAL A 415 29.49 5.77 6.18
C VAL A 415 29.43 4.41 6.89
N LEU A 416 29.18 3.35 6.12
CA LEU A 416 29.27 1.99 6.63
C LEU A 416 30.70 1.47 6.57
N PHE A 417 31.45 1.83 5.52
CA PHE A 417 32.85 1.45 5.38
C PHE A 417 33.67 2.49 4.59
N GLU A 418 34.68 3.04 5.25
CA GLU A 418 35.74 3.88 4.67
C GLU A 418 37.08 3.54 5.33
N GLY A 419 37.46 2.27 5.27
CA GLY A 419 38.69 1.74 5.87
C GLY A 419 38.58 1.33 7.34
N ASP A 420 37.39 1.38 7.92
CA ASP A 420 37.04 0.80 9.23
C ASP A 420 35.86 -0.16 9.05
N ALA A 421 36.01 -1.39 9.57
CA ALA A 421 35.02 -2.46 9.50
C ALA A 421 34.13 -2.53 10.76
N LYS A 422 34.11 -1.49 11.59
CA LYS A 422 33.21 -1.40 12.75
C LYS A 422 31.75 -1.63 12.32
N GLY A 423 31.06 -2.52 13.05
CA GLY A 423 29.66 -2.87 12.77
C GLY A 423 29.50 -3.92 11.67
N TRP A 424 30.59 -4.43 11.09
CA TRP A 424 30.55 -5.53 10.13
C TRP A 424 30.87 -6.87 10.79
N ARG A 425 30.25 -7.93 10.27
CA ARG A 425 30.40 -9.32 10.71
C ARG A 425 30.62 -10.22 9.50
N MET A 426 31.18 -11.40 9.76
CA MET A 426 31.37 -12.43 8.76
C MET A 426 30.45 -13.62 9.06
N ALA A 427 29.83 -14.17 8.03
CA ALA A 427 29.15 -15.45 8.04
C ALA A 427 29.77 -16.38 6.98
N GLY A 428 29.91 -17.67 7.29
CA GLY A 428 30.50 -18.65 6.38
C GLY A 428 32.04 -18.74 6.41
N PRO A 429 32.61 -19.70 5.66
CA PRO A 429 34.06 -19.98 5.64
C PRO A 429 34.93 -19.00 4.84
N GLY A 430 34.34 -18.03 4.13
CA GLY A 430 35.08 -16.97 3.44
C GLY A 430 35.63 -15.90 4.37
N GLU A 431 36.53 -15.05 3.85
CA GLU A 431 37.03 -13.88 4.58
C GLU A 431 37.20 -12.65 3.66
N PHE A 432 37.41 -11.48 4.28
CA PHE A 432 37.78 -10.24 3.60
C PHE A 432 39.05 -9.66 4.22
N HIS A 433 40.06 -9.44 3.39
CA HIS A 433 41.32 -8.81 3.81
C HIS A 433 41.21 -7.30 3.69
N LEU A 434 41.37 -6.58 4.79
CA LEU A 434 41.41 -5.12 4.81
C LEU A 434 42.85 -4.61 4.63
N LYS A 435 43.09 -3.87 3.54
CA LYS A 435 44.38 -3.21 3.29
C LYS A 435 44.17 -1.87 2.60
N ASP A 436 44.81 -0.82 3.13
CA ASP A 436 44.79 0.53 2.56
C ASP A 436 43.37 1.07 2.28
N GLY A 437 42.41 0.74 3.17
CA GLY A 437 41.01 1.15 3.05
C GLY A 437 40.18 0.35 2.05
N VAL A 438 40.71 -0.77 1.54
CA VAL A 438 40.03 -1.67 0.59
C VAL A 438 39.83 -3.03 1.22
N LEU A 439 38.62 -3.57 1.11
CA LEU A 439 38.29 -4.95 1.46
C LEU A 439 38.40 -5.83 0.21
N THR A 440 39.14 -6.94 0.29
CA THR A 440 39.23 -7.90 -0.82
C THR A 440 38.81 -9.29 -0.36
N ALA A 441 37.85 -9.90 -1.07
CA ALA A 441 37.38 -11.25 -0.79
C ALA A 441 38.46 -12.31 -1.04
N ASP A 442 38.52 -13.33 -0.18
CA ASP A 442 39.44 -14.48 -0.30
C ASP A 442 38.89 -15.73 0.42
N GLY A 443 39.27 -16.93 -0.01
CA GLY A 443 38.79 -18.18 0.59
C GLY A 443 37.41 -18.62 0.08
N GLY A 444 36.57 -19.19 0.94
CA GLY A 444 35.31 -19.85 0.53
C GLY A 444 34.08 -18.93 0.46
N MET A 445 32.91 -19.53 0.21
CA MET A 445 31.62 -18.82 0.28
C MET A 445 31.47 -18.09 1.62
N GLY A 446 31.10 -16.82 1.59
CA GLY A 446 30.93 -16.01 2.78
C GLY A 446 30.12 -14.75 2.52
N LEU A 447 29.59 -14.20 3.61
CA LEU A 447 28.83 -12.97 3.62
C LEU A 447 29.46 -12.02 4.65
N PHE A 448 29.95 -10.89 4.19
CA PHE A 448 30.41 -9.80 5.04
C PHE A 448 29.30 -8.77 5.17
N TRP A 449 28.67 -8.66 6.33
CA TRP A 449 27.39 -7.94 6.49
C TRP A 449 27.43 -6.93 7.63
N HIS A 450 26.64 -5.86 7.49
CA HIS A 450 26.57 -4.81 8.50
C HIS A 450 25.42 -5.06 9.49
N GLU A 451 25.67 -4.87 10.79
CA GLU A 451 24.74 -5.22 11.88
C GLU A 451 23.42 -4.43 11.82
N ARG A 452 23.48 -3.18 11.37
CA ARG A 452 22.32 -2.28 11.27
C ARG A 452 21.40 -2.69 10.11
N ALA A 453 20.11 -2.69 10.38
CA ALA A 453 19.06 -2.86 9.38
C ALA A 453 18.56 -1.51 8.84
N PHE A 454 18.05 -1.54 7.61
CA PHE A 454 17.59 -0.38 6.87
C PHE A 454 16.20 -0.64 6.25
N LYS A 455 15.34 0.39 6.33
CA LYS A 455 14.04 0.42 5.65
C LYS A 455 14.21 0.99 4.23
N ASP A 456 13.92 2.27 4.02
CA ASP A 456 14.04 2.88 2.70
C ASP A 456 15.40 3.56 2.59
N PHE A 457 16.22 3.16 1.61
CA PHE A 457 17.59 3.64 1.50
C PHE A 457 18.17 3.60 0.08
N THR A 458 19.22 4.38 -0.14
CA THR A 458 20.15 4.22 -1.26
C THR A 458 21.50 3.76 -0.73
N LEU A 459 21.97 2.60 -1.17
CA LEU A 459 23.30 2.06 -0.89
C LEU A 459 24.25 2.42 -2.03
N LEU A 460 25.35 3.05 -1.68
CA LEU A 460 26.42 3.44 -2.58
C LEU A 460 27.68 2.67 -2.22
N LEU A 461 28.37 2.12 -3.21
CA LEU A 461 29.67 1.51 -3.01
C LEU A 461 30.48 1.43 -4.30
N ASP A 462 31.79 1.36 -4.14
CA ASP A 462 32.69 1.06 -5.25
C ASP A 462 33.14 -0.40 -5.18
N TRP A 463 33.21 -1.05 -6.33
CA TRP A 463 33.74 -2.40 -6.47
C TRP A 463 34.73 -2.51 -7.62
N ARG A 464 35.62 -3.50 -7.56
CA ARG A 464 36.59 -3.80 -8.61
C ARG A 464 36.85 -5.29 -8.69
N VAL A 465 36.93 -5.79 -9.92
CA VAL A 465 37.36 -7.16 -10.25
C VAL A 465 38.72 -7.14 -10.92
N GLU A 466 39.50 -8.21 -10.76
CA GLU A 466 40.78 -8.39 -11.46
C GLU A 466 40.61 -9.11 -12.80
N LYS A 467 39.52 -9.87 -12.93
CA LYS A 467 39.11 -10.55 -14.17
C LYS A 467 37.59 -10.46 -14.35
N PRO A 468 37.08 -10.44 -15.59
CA PRO A 468 35.65 -10.29 -15.84
C PRO A 468 34.83 -11.48 -15.33
N GLU A 469 35.44 -12.66 -15.16
CA GLU A 469 34.82 -13.85 -14.57
C GLU A 469 34.82 -13.90 -13.03
N ASN A 470 35.42 -12.93 -12.33
CA ASN A 470 35.35 -12.90 -10.87
C ASN A 470 33.90 -12.68 -10.42
N ASN A 471 33.43 -13.58 -9.54
CA ASN A 471 32.06 -13.59 -9.07
C ASN A 471 31.93 -13.06 -7.64
N SER A 472 30.95 -12.19 -7.42
CA SER A 472 30.57 -11.67 -6.11
C SER A 472 29.16 -11.06 -6.23
N GLY A 473 28.67 -10.40 -5.19
CA GLY A 473 27.37 -9.78 -5.16
C GLY A 473 27.22 -8.84 -3.97
N VAL A 474 26.24 -7.95 -4.06
CA VAL A 474 25.80 -7.08 -2.97
C VAL A 474 24.42 -7.52 -2.54
N PHE A 475 24.28 -7.95 -1.29
CA PHE A 475 23.00 -8.35 -0.73
C PHE A 475 22.31 -7.19 -0.03
N VAL A 476 20.99 -7.10 -0.20
CA VAL A 476 20.12 -6.14 0.50
C VAL A 476 18.89 -6.86 1.08
N ARG A 477 18.29 -6.29 2.13
CA ARG A 477 16.98 -6.69 2.68
C ARG A 477 16.89 -8.12 3.26
N PHE A 478 18.00 -8.67 3.75
CA PHE A 478 18.01 -9.94 4.48
C PHE A 478 17.96 -9.73 6.01
N PRO A 479 17.44 -10.70 6.78
CA PRO A 479 17.43 -10.63 8.26
C PRO A 479 18.84 -10.82 8.84
N ASP A 480 18.96 -11.00 10.15
CA ASP A 480 20.25 -11.34 10.77
C ASP A 480 20.67 -12.74 10.32
N PRO A 481 21.79 -12.91 9.60
CA PRO A 481 22.20 -14.21 9.08
C PRO A 481 22.86 -15.12 10.13
N GLY A 482 23.21 -14.58 11.31
CA GLY A 482 24.11 -15.27 12.23
C GLY A 482 25.41 -15.67 11.51
N ASP A 483 25.71 -16.97 11.51
CA ASP A 483 26.90 -17.54 10.85
C ASP A 483 26.57 -18.22 9.49
N ASP A 484 25.31 -18.23 9.02
CA ASP A 484 24.91 -18.86 7.75
C ASP A 484 24.88 -17.81 6.60
N PRO A 485 25.84 -17.85 5.66
CA PRO A 485 25.89 -16.88 4.56
C PRO A 485 24.71 -17.05 3.59
N TRP A 486 24.03 -18.21 3.58
CA TRP A 486 22.93 -18.48 2.65
C TRP A 486 21.62 -17.82 3.05
N VAL A 487 21.50 -17.26 4.26
CA VAL A 487 20.32 -16.49 4.67
C VAL A 487 20.10 -15.30 3.74
N ALA A 488 21.17 -14.60 3.37
CA ALA A 488 21.06 -13.45 2.45
C ALA A 488 20.57 -13.85 1.05
N VAL A 489 20.98 -15.02 0.56
CA VAL A 489 20.53 -15.58 -0.72
C VAL A 489 19.05 -15.98 -0.67
N LYS A 490 18.63 -16.63 0.43
CA LYS A 490 17.27 -17.16 0.59
C LYS A 490 16.24 -16.09 0.92
N GLU A 491 16.65 -15.04 1.63
CA GLU A 491 15.74 -14.09 2.27
C GLU A 491 16.00 -12.61 1.92
N GLY A 492 17.09 -12.28 1.21
CA GLY A 492 17.38 -10.92 0.69
C GLY A 492 17.32 -10.82 -0.84
N TYR A 493 17.96 -9.83 -1.45
CA TYR A 493 18.18 -9.83 -2.90
C TYR A 493 19.65 -9.57 -3.19
N GLU A 494 20.20 -10.32 -4.14
CA GLU A 494 21.56 -10.18 -4.62
C GLU A 494 21.59 -9.30 -5.86
N ILE A 495 22.35 -8.21 -5.78
CA ILE A 495 22.76 -7.40 -6.93
C ILE A 495 24.11 -7.94 -7.37
N GLN A 496 24.10 -8.63 -8.50
CA GLN A 496 25.17 -9.51 -8.93
C GLN A 496 26.42 -8.78 -9.43
N ILE A 497 27.61 -9.37 -9.29
CA ILE A 497 28.88 -8.93 -9.89
C ILE A 497 29.52 -10.12 -10.59
N CYS A 498 29.41 -10.17 -11.92
CA CYS A 498 30.13 -11.10 -12.80
C CYS A 498 29.88 -10.68 -14.26
N ASP A 499 30.91 -10.25 -14.99
CA ASP A 499 30.71 -9.68 -16.34
C ASP A 499 30.56 -10.77 -17.42
N THR A 500 31.01 -12.00 -17.15
CA THR A 500 30.97 -13.11 -18.11
C THR A 500 29.77 -14.04 -17.95
N ALA A 501 28.95 -13.85 -16.92
CA ALA A 501 27.78 -14.69 -16.67
C ALA A 501 26.65 -14.43 -17.68
N ASP A 502 25.64 -15.31 -17.69
CA ASP A 502 24.48 -15.14 -18.56
C ASP A 502 23.61 -13.93 -18.14
N ALA A 503 22.59 -13.63 -18.95
CA ALA A 503 21.79 -12.41 -18.79
C ALA A 503 21.15 -12.24 -17.40
N LYS A 504 20.83 -13.35 -16.74
CA LYS A 504 20.14 -13.40 -15.45
C LYS A 504 21.12 -13.37 -14.26
N HIS A 505 22.40 -13.67 -14.51
CA HIS A 505 23.46 -13.79 -13.50
C HIS A 505 24.66 -12.87 -13.76
N ARG A 506 24.53 -11.92 -14.69
CA ARG A 506 25.57 -10.92 -14.96
C ARG A 506 25.48 -9.72 -14.02
N THR A 507 26.56 -8.94 -13.99
CA THR A 507 26.66 -7.70 -13.22
C THR A 507 25.39 -6.83 -13.34
N GLY A 508 24.84 -6.43 -12.20
CA GLY A 508 23.65 -5.58 -12.12
C GLY A 508 22.32 -6.33 -12.22
N SER A 509 22.32 -7.65 -12.42
CA SER A 509 21.08 -8.43 -12.34
C SER A 509 20.61 -8.51 -10.89
N ILE A 510 19.30 -8.66 -10.69
CA ILE A 510 18.78 -9.19 -9.45
C ILE A 510 18.84 -10.70 -9.60
N TYR A 511 19.81 -11.34 -8.94
CA TYR A 511 20.21 -12.71 -9.22
C TYR A 511 19.01 -13.66 -9.21
N ASP A 512 18.79 -14.38 -10.32
CA ASP A 512 17.64 -15.27 -10.51
C ASP A 512 16.23 -14.65 -10.57
N PHE A 513 16.11 -13.33 -10.44
CA PHE A 513 14.82 -12.63 -10.51
C PHE A 513 14.67 -11.75 -11.75
N LYS A 514 15.70 -10.97 -12.09
CA LYS A 514 15.61 -10.03 -13.21
C LYS A 514 16.95 -9.72 -13.86
N ASP A 515 17.00 -9.96 -15.16
CA ASP A 515 18.14 -9.64 -16.03
C ASP A 515 18.51 -8.15 -15.96
N ALA A 516 19.81 -7.88 -15.98
CA ALA A 516 20.30 -6.52 -16.24
C ALA A 516 20.15 -6.17 -17.72
N SER A 517 19.90 -4.89 -17.99
CA SER A 517 19.99 -4.29 -19.33
C SER A 517 21.46 -4.05 -19.73
N ASP A 518 21.74 -3.08 -20.60
CA ASP A 518 23.11 -2.79 -21.04
C ASP A 518 23.94 -2.16 -19.90
N VAL A 519 24.96 -2.88 -19.43
CA VAL A 519 25.74 -2.56 -18.21
C VAL A 519 27.05 -1.88 -18.57
N PRO A 520 27.31 -0.63 -18.14
CA PRO A 520 28.52 0.10 -18.50
C PRO A 520 29.67 -0.18 -17.52
N THR A 521 30.12 -1.44 -17.41
CA THR A 521 31.27 -1.76 -16.55
C THR A 521 32.58 -1.24 -17.13
N HIS A 522 33.48 -0.81 -16.25
CA HIS A 522 34.86 -0.48 -16.56
C HIS A 522 35.71 -1.74 -16.74
N LYS A 523 36.93 -1.59 -17.24
CA LYS A 523 37.82 -2.74 -17.48
C LYS A 523 38.27 -3.37 -16.16
N PRO A 524 38.62 -4.67 -16.13
CA PRO A 524 39.24 -5.26 -14.94
C PRO A 524 40.44 -4.44 -14.45
N GLY A 525 40.53 -4.26 -13.14
CA GLY A 525 41.50 -3.37 -12.49
C GLY A 525 41.01 -1.92 -12.28
N GLU A 526 39.91 -1.51 -12.90
CA GLU A 526 39.28 -0.20 -12.71
C GLU A 526 38.09 -0.29 -11.73
N TRP A 527 37.84 0.78 -10.99
CA TRP A 527 36.73 0.83 -10.04
C TRP A 527 35.42 1.11 -10.76
N ASN A 528 34.40 0.33 -10.44
CA ASN A 528 33.00 0.54 -10.79
C ASN A 528 32.26 1.09 -9.58
N HIS A 529 31.13 1.77 -9.83
CA HIS A 529 30.27 2.34 -8.81
C HIS A 529 28.87 1.75 -8.90
N TYR A 530 28.37 1.24 -7.77
CA TYR A 530 26.97 0.88 -7.57
C TYR A 530 26.22 1.98 -6.82
N GLU A 531 25.04 2.29 -7.34
CA GLU A 531 23.98 2.98 -6.60
C GLU A 531 22.73 2.09 -6.62
N ILE A 532 22.34 1.59 -5.45
CA ILE A 532 21.24 0.64 -5.25
C ILE A 532 20.18 1.32 -4.37
N THR A 533 19.11 1.78 -4.98
CA THR A 533 18.00 2.45 -4.29
C THR A 533 16.90 1.44 -4.00
N VAL A 534 16.49 1.34 -2.74
CA VAL A 534 15.47 0.42 -2.22
C VAL A 534 14.42 1.20 -1.45
N ILE A 535 13.19 1.27 -1.97
CA ILE A 535 12.10 2.07 -1.40
C ILE A 535 10.83 1.23 -1.40
N GLY A 536 10.32 0.92 -0.21
CA GLY A 536 9.36 -0.17 -0.03
C GLY A 536 9.92 -1.45 -0.66
N GLN A 537 9.20 -1.95 -1.67
CA GLN A 537 9.55 -3.15 -2.44
C GLN A 537 10.19 -2.86 -3.80
N ARG A 538 10.48 -1.60 -4.13
CA ARG A 538 11.12 -1.23 -5.39
C ARG A 538 12.62 -1.15 -5.25
N TYR A 539 13.33 -1.77 -6.18
CA TYR A 539 14.78 -1.79 -6.29
C TYR A 539 15.20 -1.16 -7.62
N THR A 540 16.05 -0.15 -7.58
CA THR A 540 16.68 0.45 -8.76
C THR A 540 18.18 0.29 -8.64
N VAL A 541 18.81 -0.36 -9.63
CA VAL A 541 20.26 -0.60 -9.67
C VAL A 541 20.87 0.26 -10.77
N ARG A 542 21.83 1.09 -10.38
CA ARG A 542 22.68 1.86 -11.28
C ARG A 542 24.12 1.39 -11.22
N VAL A 543 24.72 1.19 -12.40
CA VAL A 543 26.16 0.94 -12.56
C VAL A 543 26.75 2.14 -13.27
N ASN A 544 27.76 2.76 -12.67
CA ASN A 544 28.48 3.91 -13.23
C ASN A 544 27.52 5.01 -13.74
N GLY A 545 26.48 5.30 -12.96
CA GLY A 545 25.49 6.35 -13.22
C GLY A 545 24.34 5.96 -14.16
N LYS A 546 24.36 4.78 -14.79
CA LYS A 546 23.28 4.30 -15.67
C LYS A 546 22.37 3.32 -14.96
N VAL A 547 21.05 3.49 -15.04
CA VAL A 547 20.08 2.47 -14.59
C VAL A 547 20.27 1.22 -15.43
N VAL A 548 20.60 0.11 -14.79
CA VAL A 548 20.77 -1.19 -15.46
C VAL A 548 19.67 -2.16 -15.08
N ASN A 549 18.99 -1.96 -13.95
CA ASN A 549 17.90 -2.81 -13.50
C ASN A 549 16.88 -2.04 -12.65
N GLU A 550 15.61 -2.45 -12.75
CA GLU A 550 14.53 -2.00 -11.90
C GLU A 550 13.62 -3.19 -11.59
N PHE A 551 13.42 -3.49 -10.33
CA PHE A 551 12.80 -4.73 -9.87
C PHE A 551 11.80 -4.47 -8.75
N GLU A 552 10.73 -5.26 -8.75
CA GLU A 552 9.72 -5.28 -7.71
C GLU A 552 9.91 -6.55 -6.89
N GLY A 553 10.26 -6.40 -5.62
CA GLY A 553 10.41 -7.51 -4.68
C GLY A 553 9.15 -7.80 -3.88
N ASP A 554 9.19 -8.90 -3.17
CA ASP A 554 8.15 -9.39 -2.24
C ASP A 554 8.75 -9.87 -0.90
N ARG A 555 10.08 -9.75 -0.73
CA ARG A 555 10.79 -10.07 0.53
C ARG A 555 10.68 -8.93 1.55
N GLY A 556 11.36 -9.08 2.71
CA GLY A 556 11.20 -8.21 3.86
C GLY A 556 11.41 -6.70 3.57
N ALA A 557 10.51 -5.87 4.11
CA ALA A 557 10.54 -4.41 3.99
C ALA A 557 11.48 -3.71 4.98
N GLU A 558 12.30 -4.45 5.73
CA GLU A 558 13.44 -3.98 6.53
C GLU A 558 14.50 -5.07 6.56
N GLY A 559 15.77 -4.72 6.39
CA GLY A 559 16.84 -5.72 6.46
C GLY A 559 18.23 -5.13 6.32
N ARG A 560 19.23 -6.00 6.33
CA ARG A 560 20.65 -5.64 6.34
C ARG A 560 21.22 -5.55 4.93
N VAL A 561 22.44 -5.05 4.85
CA VAL A 561 23.26 -5.02 3.63
C VAL A 561 24.52 -5.85 3.82
N GLY A 562 25.02 -6.46 2.76
CA GLY A 562 26.21 -7.30 2.82
C GLY A 562 26.90 -7.48 1.49
N LEU A 563 28.16 -7.93 1.54
CA LEU A 563 29.05 -8.16 0.42
C LEU A 563 29.37 -9.66 0.36
N GLN A 564 29.29 -10.24 -0.84
CA GLN A 564 29.58 -11.65 -1.04
C GLN A 564 31.08 -11.89 -1.20
N ASN A 565 31.57 -12.92 -0.53
CA ASN A 565 32.72 -13.67 -0.97
C ASN A 565 32.22 -14.97 -1.61
N HIS A 566 32.47 -15.18 -2.90
CA HIS A 566 31.86 -16.30 -3.61
C HIS A 566 32.72 -17.58 -3.51
N ASP A 567 34.00 -17.49 -3.85
CA ASP A 567 34.93 -18.62 -3.94
C ASP A 567 36.41 -18.17 -4.03
N PRO A 568 37.40 -19.09 -3.86
CA PRO A 568 38.81 -18.71 -3.79
C PRO A 568 39.39 -18.16 -5.10
N GLY A 569 38.71 -18.37 -6.23
CA GLY A 569 39.12 -17.91 -7.55
C GLY A 569 38.58 -16.52 -7.92
N SER A 570 37.77 -15.91 -7.05
CA SER A 570 36.99 -14.70 -7.33
C SER A 570 37.34 -13.54 -6.38
N PRO A 571 38.57 -13.01 -6.40
CA PRO A 571 38.92 -11.84 -5.59
C PRO A 571 38.18 -10.60 -6.11
N VAL A 572 37.22 -10.11 -5.33
CA VAL A 572 36.51 -8.86 -5.59
C VAL A 572 36.81 -7.87 -4.48
N SER A 573 37.16 -6.64 -4.87
CA SER A 573 37.52 -5.56 -3.97
C SER A 573 36.36 -4.57 -3.78
N PHE A 574 36.18 -4.05 -2.57
CA PHE A 574 35.15 -3.08 -2.21
C PHE A 574 35.72 -1.90 -1.41
N ARG A 575 35.12 -0.72 -1.60
CA ARG A 575 35.37 0.48 -0.77
C ARG A 575 34.19 1.45 -0.81
N ASN A 576 34.27 2.51 0.01
CA ASN A 576 33.34 3.63 0.01
C ASN A 576 31.87 3.21 0.19
N VAL A 577 31.61 2.27 1.10
CA VAL A 577 30.24 1.78 1.33
C VAL A 577 29.49 2.79 2.19
N ARG A 578 28.45 3.40 1.64
CA ARG A 578 27.68 4.47 2.26
C ARG A 578 26.20 4.23 2.05
N VAL A 579 25.39 4.64 3.01
CA VAL A 579 23.93 4.56 2.93
C VAL A 579 23.32 5.95 3.12
N VAL A 580 22.31 6.24 2.33
CA VAL A 580 21.40 7.38 2.52
C VAL A 580 20.04 6.81 2.89
N GLU A 581 19.53 7.14 4.07
CA GLU A 581 18.21 6.70 4.53
C GLU A 581 17.14 7.75 4.19
N TYR A 582 15.96 7.26 3.79
CA TYR A 582 14.77 8.08 3.59
C TYR A 582 13.83 7.91 4.79
N LYS A 583 13.33 9.03 5.32
CA LYS A 583 12.33 9.05 6.39
C LYS A 583 10.94 9.31 5.81
#